data_AF-A0A536NVH4-F1
#
_entry.id   AF-A0A536NVH4-F1
#
_cell.length_a   1.000
_cell.length_b   1.000
_cell.length_c   1.000
_cell.angle_alpha   90.00
_cell.angle_beta   90.00
_cell.angle_gamma   90.00
#
_symmetry.space_group_name_H-M   'P 1'
#
loop_
_entity.id
_entity.type
_entity.pdbx_description
1 polymer ?
#
loop_
_entity_poly.entity_id
_entity_poly.type
_entity_poly.pdbx_seq_one_letter_code
_entity_poly.pdbx_strand_id
1 'polypeptide(L)' 'MGLPSAVRRLLDLLTRDEGQGMVEYALILVLIAVVVIVVLIVLGNQVQNVFCNISGGLGM' A
#
# COMPACT_ATOMS: atom_id res chain seq x y z
N MET A 1 -44.29 -7.89 16.25
CA MET A 1 -44.10 -6.44 16.46
C MET A 1 -42.76 -6.04 15.86
N GLY A 2 -42.77 -5.34 14.73
CA GLY A 2 -41.54 -4.89 14.06
C GLY A 2 -40.87 -3.75 14.84
N LEU A 3 -39.55 -3.74 14.85
CA LEU A 3 -38.76 -2.64 15.44
C LEU A 3 -39.16 -1.29 14.81
N PRO A 4 -39.27 -0.22 15.61
CA PRO A 4 -39.64 1.11 15.12
C PRO A 4 -38.73 1.58 13.98
N SER A 5 -39.27 2.26 12.98
CA SER A 5 -38.52 2.80 11.84
C SER A 5 -37.40 3.78 12.25
N ALA A 6 -37.56 4.46 13.38
CA ALA A 6 -36.52 5.28 14.01
C ALA A 6 -35.32 4.44 14.51
N VAL A 7 -35.59 3.26 15.07
CA VAL A 7 -34.55 2.34 15.57
C VAL A 7 -33.77 1.74 14.40
N ARG A 8 -34.43 1.38 13.30
CA ARG A 8 -33.76 0.90 12.07
C ARG A 8 -32.79 1.93 11.49
N ARG A 9 -33.20 3.20 11.45
CA ARG A 9 -32.33 4.30 10.99
C ARG A 9 -31.14 4.55 11.91
N LEU A 10 -31.32 4.37 13.22
CA LEU A 10 -30.23 4.50 14.19
C LEU A 10 -29.23 3.33 14.08
N LEU A 11 -29.74 2.12 13.85
CA LEU A 11 -28.91 0.94 13.60
C LEU A 11 -28.12 1.08 12.29
N ASP A 12 -28.73 1.57 11.21
CA ASP A 12 -28.04 1.82 9.93
C ASP A 12 -26.90 2.85 10.08
N LEU A 13 -27.04 3.85 10.95
CA LEU A 13 -25.95 4.80 11.24
C LEU A 13 -24.78 4.15 12.00
N LEU A 14 -25.05 3.14 12.82
CA LEU A 14 -24.03 2.35 13.51
C LEU A 14 -23.44 1.25 12.60
N THR A 15 -24.12 0.93 11.50
CA THR A 15 -23.74 -0.11 10.52
C THR A 15 -23.22 0.54 9.22
N ARG A 16 -22.65 1.74 9.30
CA ARG A 16 -22.03 2.41 8.15
C ARG A 16 -20.78 1.66 7.70
N ASP A 17 -21.00 0.87 6.66
CA ASP A 17 -20.08 0.57 5.56
C ASP A 17 -18.71 -0.01 5.93
N GLU A 18 -18.70 -1.29 6.30
CA GLU A 18 -17.51 -2.17 6.30
C GLU A 18 -16.77 -2.17 4.94
N GLY A 19 -17.39 -1.70 3.86
CA GLY A 19 -16.81 -1.53 2.53
C GLY A 19 -16.13 -0.17 2.25
N GLN A 20 -16.39 0.87 3.04
CA GLN A 20 -15.83 2.21 2.79
C GLN A 20 -14.32 2.29 3.11
N GLY A 21 -13.83 1.41 3.99
CA GLY A 21 -12.39 1.27 4.24
C GLY A 21 -11.65 0.43 3.19
N MET A 22 -12.26 -0.61 2.61
CA MET A 22 -11.53 -1.60 1.80
C MET A 22 -10.91 -1.02 0.52
N VAL A 23 -11.65 -0.13 -0.16
CA VAL A 23 -11.13 0.52 -1.37
C VAL A 23 -10.07 1.57 -1.02
N GLU A 24 -10.23 2.30 0.08
CA GLU A 24 -9.28 3.33 0.51
C GLU A 24 -7.94 2.71 0.93
N TYR A 25 -7.96 1.60 1.69
CA TYR A 25 -6.74 0.86 2.03
C TYR A 25 -6.07 0.24 0.79
N ALA A 26 -6.85 -0.24 -0.18
CA ALA A 26 -6.29 -0.78 -1.43
C ALA A 26 -5.57 0.31 -2.25
N LEU A 27 -6.12 1.52 -2.33
CA LEU A 27 -5.49 2.64 -3.03
C LEU A 27 -4.18 3.09 -2.35
N ILE A 28 -4.15 3.11 -1.01
CA ILE A 28 -2.92 3.39 -0.26
C ILE A 28 -1.88 2.28 -0.47
N LEU A 29 -2.29 1.00 -0.45
CA LEU A 29 -1.39 -0.13 -0.71
C LEU A 29 -0.77 -0.09 -2.12
N VAL A 30 -1.56 0.27 -3.13
CA VAL A 30 -1.05 0.46 -4.50
C VAL A 30 -0.03 1.60 -4.55
N LEU A 31 -0.30 2.73 -3.90
CA LEU A 31 0.64 3.84 -3.83
C LEU A 31 1.97 3.44 -3.18
N ILE A 32 1.90 2.72 -2.05
CA ILE A 32 3.10 2.21 -1.36
C ILE A 32 3.86 1.23 -2.27
N ALA A 33 3.17 0.34 -2.96
CA ALA A 33 3.80 -0.63 -3.86
C ALA A 33 4.58 0.06 -4.99
N VAL A 34 4.01 1.11 -5.60
CA VAL A 34 4.71 1.91 -6.62
C VAL A 34 5.98 2.55 -6.05
N VAL A 35 5.90 3.16 -4.87
CA VAL A 35 7.06 3.77 -4.21
C VAL A 35 8.14 2.72 -3.94
N VAL A 36 7.78 1.55 -3.42
CA VAL A 36 8.73 0.46 -3.16
C VAL A 36 9.42 0.00 -4.43
N ILE A 37 8.69 -0.18 -5.53
CA ILE A 37 9.26 -0.58 -6.83
C ILE A 37 10.29 0.45 -7.30
N VAL A 38 9.97 1.74 -7.24
CA VAL A 38 10.90 2.82 -7.63
C VAL A 38 12.18 2.77 -6.78
N VAL A 39 12.04 2.60 -5.47
CA VAL A 39 13.18 2.49 -4.55
C VAL A 39 14.04 1.28 -4.89
N LEU A 40 13.44 0.11 -5.15
CA LEU A 40 14.18 -1.10 -5.52
C LEU A 40 14.94 -0.95 -6.84
N ILE A 41 14.38 -0.26 -7.84
CA ILE A 41 15.07 0.01 -9.11
C ILE A 41 16.30 0.88 -8.87
N VAL A 42 16.16 1.97 -8.11
CA VAL A 42 17.27 2.87 -7.79
C VAL A 42 18.35 2.13 -7.00
N LEU A 43 17.96 1.38 -5.97
CA LEU A 43 18.88 0.57 -5.18
C LEU A 43 19.61 -0.48 -6.02
N GLY A 44 18.90 -1.14 -6.95
CA GLY A 44 19.50 -2.11 -7.86
C GLY A 44 20.64 -1.52 -8.69
N ASN A 45 20.41 -0.34 -9.28
CA ASN A 45 21.44 0.37 -10.03
C ASN A 45 22.64 0.78 -9.15
N GLN A 46 22.37 1.25 -7.93
CA GLN A 46 23.44 1.62 -6.98
C GLN A 46 24.28 0.42 -6.57
N VAL A 47 23.65 -0.73 -6.28
CA VAL A 47 24.34 -1.97 -5.93
C VAL A 47 25.19 -2.46 -7.11
N GLN A 48 24.66 -2.40 -8.34
CA GLN A 48 25.42 -2.74 -9.54
C GLN A 48 26.67 -1.87 -9.69
N ASN A 49 26.53 -0.56 -9.53
CA ASN A 49 27.66 0.38 -9.62
C ASN A 49 28.74 0.07 -8.57
N VAL A 50 28.34 -0.23 -7.33
CA VAL A 50 29.27 -0.63 -6.27
C VAL A 50 29.99 -1.93 -6.63
N PHE A 51 29.26 -2.93 -7.14
CA PHE A 51 29.86 -4.19 -7.56
C PHE A 51 30.88 -4.01 -8.70
N CYS A 52 30.54 -3.21 -9.71
CA CYS A 52 31.45 -2.87 -10.81
C CYS A 52 32.71 -2.16 -10.32
N ASN A 53 32.57 -1.20 -9.39
CA ASN A 53 33.71 -0.49 -8.81
C ASN A 53 34.64 -1.43 -8.03
N ILE A 54 34.08 -2.38 -7.29
CA ILE A 54 34.87 -3.38 -6.56
C ILE A 54 35.57 -4.32 -7.55
N SER A 55 34.87 -4.84 -8.57
CA SER A 55 35.48 -5.72 -9.60
C SER A 55 36.65 -5.03 -10.31
N GLY A 56 36.43 -3.80 -10.79
CA GLY A 56 37.46 -3.01 -11.46
C GLY A 56 38.64 -2.66 -10.54
N GLY A 57 38.37 -2.42 -9.25
CA GLY A 57 39.42 -2.19 -8.24
C GLY A 57 40.24 -3.44 -7.92
N LEU A 58 39.66 -4.64 -8.07
CA LEU A 58 40.34 -5.92 -7.93
C LEU A 58 41.07 -6.36 -9.22
N GLY A 59 40.96 -5.58 -10.31
CA GLY A 59 41.62 -5.87 -11.58
C GLY A 59 41.03 -7.05 -12.35
N MET A 60 39.79 -7.44 -12.02
CA MET A 60 38.99 -8.45 -12.72
C MET A 60 38.05 -7.81 -13.72
#